data_AF-A0A2P5LSA5-F1
#
_entry.id   AF-A0A2P5LSA5-F1
#
_cell.length_a   1.000
_cell.length_b   1.000
_cell.length_c   1.000
_cell.angle_alpha   90.00
_cell.angle_beta   90.00
_cell.angle_gamma   90.00
#
_symmetry.space_group_name_H-M   'P 1'
#
loop_
_entity.id
_entity.type
_entity.pdbx_description
1 polymer ?
#
loop_
_entity_poly.entity_id
_entity_poly.type
_entity_poly.pdbx_seq_one_letter_code
_entity_poly.pdbx_strand_id
1 'polypeptide(L)'
;MRGYHDVGGRPAGPVERTVHPFLPWQKVSEAMRVALDTKSQLVTLDELRRCFESFGEDLYNTLGFYERRAEALTVLLDEKGLISRADIQDRMLAMAMAQGISVNFATRSIERLE
;
A
#
# COMPACT_ATOMS: atom_id res chain seq x y z
N MET A 1 6.25 -18.79 -15.56
CA MET A 1 7.25 -18.52 -14.50
C MET A 1 6.49 -18.39 -13.18
N ARG A 2 7.03 -18.90 -12.07
CA ARG A 2 6.40 -18.81 -10.75
C ARG A 2 6.46 -17.37 -10.23
N GLY A 3 5.36 -16.82 -9.71
CA GLY A 3 5.34 -15.46 -9.15
C GLY A 3 6.18 -15.34 -7.87
N TYR A 4 6.71 -14.15 -7.58
CA TYR A 4 7.49 -13.90 -6.35
C TYR A 4 6.66 -14.06 -5.07
N HIS A 5 5.35 -13.86 -5.14
CA HIS A 5 4.40 -14.09 -4.04
C HIS A 5 4.14 -15.59 -3.76
N ASP A 6 4.43 -16.46 -4.73
CA ASP A 6 4.28 -17.90 -4.60
C ASP A 6 5.55 -18.50 -3.98
N VAL A 7 5.61 -18.39 -2.65
CA VAL A 7 6.75 -18.82 -1.82
C VAL A 7 6.54 -20.19 -1.18
N GLY A 8 5.37 -20.83 -1.37
CA GLY A 8 5.04 -22.13 -0.78
C GLY A 8 6.11 -23.20 -1.08
N GLY A 9 6.53 -23.95 -0.07
CA GLY A 9 7.55 -25.00 -0.22
C GLY A 9 8.99 -24.52 -0.38
N ARG A 10 9.26 -23.21 -0.32
CA ARG A 10 10.65 -22.69 -0.26
C ARG A 10 11.19 -22.78 1.18
N PRO A 11 12.49 -23.03 1.36
CA PRO A 11 13.12 -22.93 2.68
C PRO A 11 13.09 -21.48 3.17
N ALA A 12 12.57 -21.26 4.38
CA ALA A 12 12.50 -19.94 5.02
C ALA A 12 13.42 -19.81 6.25
N GLY A 13 13.89 -20.93 6.80
CA GLY A 13 14.59 -20.97 8.08
C GLY A 13 13.68 -20.72 9.28
N PRO A 14 14.24 -20.60 10.49
CA PRO A 14 13.49 -20.24 11.69
C PRO A 14 12.90 -18.82 11.56
N VAL A 15 11.65 -18.64 11.99
CA VAL A 15 10.97 -17.35 12.00
C VAL A 15 10.71 -16.93 13.44
N GLU A 16 11.21 -15.75 13.81
CA GLU A 16 10.88 -15.13 15.08
C GLU A 16 9.40 -14.69 15.07
N ARG A 17 8.66 -15.04 16.13
CA ARG A 17 7.26 -14.67 16.28
C ARG A 17 7.14 -13.50 17.25
N THR A 18 7.07 -12.30 16.70
CA THR A 18 6.84 -11.06 17.46
C THR A 18 5.41 -10.56 17.26
N VAL A 19 4.84 -9.95 18.30
CA VAL A 19 3.55 -9.28 18.22
C VAL A 19 3.80 -7.83 17.85
N HIS A 20 3.22 -7.39 16.73
CA HIS A 20 3.24 -5.98 16.34
C HIS A 20 1.86 -5.35 16.62
N PRO A 21 1.78 -4.24 17.37
CA PRO A 21 0.53 -3.57 17.59
C PRO A 21 0.04 -2.93 16.28
N PHE A 22 -1.28 -2.91 16.12
CA PHE A 22 -1.89 -2.34 14.93
C PHE A 22 -1.80 -0.81 14.99
N LEU A 23 -0.97 -0.21 14.14
CA LEU A 23 -0.76 1.24 14.13
C LEU A 23 -2.06 1.97 13.71
N PRO A 24 -2.30 3.21 14.18
CA PRO A 24 -3.51 3.95 13.85
C PRO A 24 -3.78 4.05 12.34
N TRP A 25 -2.76 4.33 11.53
CA TRP A 25 -2.90 4.43 10.08
C TRP A 25 -3.21 3.07 9.42
N GLN A 26 -2.69 1.97 9.96
CA GLN A 26 -2.94 0.63 9.44
C GLN A 26 -4.41 0.22 9.69
N LYS A 27 -4.99 0.64 10.83
CA LYS A 27 -6.44 0.48 11.09
C LYS A 27 -7.28 1.26 10.08
N VAL A 28 -6.89 2.50 9.76
CA VAL A 28 -7.56 3.30 8.74
C VAL A 28 -7.44 2.66 7.35
N SER A 29 -6.26 2.16 6.99
CA SER A 29 -6.03 1.41 5.74
C SER A 29 -6.96 0.20 5.61
N GLU A 30 -7.08 -0.61 6.66
CA GLU A 30 -7.97 -1.76 6.66
C GLU A 30 -9.45 -1.35 6.63
N ALA A 31 -9.84 -0.29 7.35
CA ALA A 31 -11.19 0.23 7.30
C ALA A 31 -11.58 0.74 5.90
N MET A 32 -10.67 1.42 5.19
CA MET A 32 -10.89 1.84 3.80
C MET A 32 -11.07 0.65 2.87
N ARG A 33 -10.24 -0.39 3.01
CA ARG A 33 -10.41 -1.64 2.25
C ARG A 33 -11.79 -2.26 2.48
N VAL A 34 -12.21 -2.41 3.74
CA VAL A 34 -13.52 -2.98 4.09
C VAL A 34 -14.66 -2.14 3.50
N ALA A 35 -14.55 -0.81 3.57
CA ALA A 35 -15.56 0.09 3.02
C ALA A 35 -15.67 -0.06 1.50
N LEU A 36 -14.55 -0.05 0.79
CA LEU A 36 -14.53 -0.12 -0.67
C LEU A 36 -14.93 -1.49 -1.21
N ASP A 37 -14.69 -2.56 -0.45
CA ASP A 37 -15.05 -3.94 -0.80
C ASP A 37 -16.48 -4.27 -0.38
N THR A 38 -16.74 -4.34 0.92
CA THR A 38 -18.00 -4.87 1.45
C THR A 38 -19.16 -3.88 1.35
N LYS A 39 -18.89 -2.56 1.36
CA LYS A 39 -19.97 -1.56 1.40
C LYS A 39 -20.29 -0.97 0.03
N SER A 40 -19.30 -0.80 -0.83
CA SER A 40 -19.51 -0.19 -2.15
C SER A 40 -19.20 -1.11 -3.33
N GLN A 41 -18.57 -2.28 -3.10
CA GLN A 41 -18.19 -3.23 -4.15
C GLN A 41 -17.35 -2.59 -5.27
N LEU A 42 -16.61 -1.52 -4.95
CA LEU A 42 -15.76 -0.80 -5.90
C LEU A 42 -14.42 -1.52 -6.12
N VAL A 43 -13.98 -2.31 -5.15
CA VAL A 43 -12.77 -3.14 -5.21
C VAL A 43 -13.07 -4.51 -4.65
N THR A 44 -12.41 -5.57 -5.12
CA THR A 44 -12.47 -6.89 -4.48
C THR A 44 -11.13 -7.28 -3.87
N LEU A 45 -11.15 -8.29 -2.98
CA LEU A 45 -9.91 -8.85 -2.44
C LEU A 45 -9.01 -9.40 -3.55
N ASP A 46 -9.58 -10.08 -4.55
CA ASP A 46 -8.84 -10.66 -5.66
C ASP A 46 -8.19 -9.59 -6.55
N GLU A 47 -8.90 -8.49 -6.83
CA GLU A 47 -8.34 -7.35 -7.57
C GLU A 47 -7.18 -6.70 -6.81
N LEU A 48 -7.33 -6.52 -5.49
CA LEU A 48 -6.28 -5.95 -4.66
C LEU A 48 -5.05 -6.87 -4.62
N ARG A 49 -5.25 -8.19 -4.50
CA ARG A 49 -4.19 -9.20 -4.53
C ARG A 49 -3.45 -9.18 -5.86
N ARG A 50 -4.17 -9.25 -6.98
CA ARG A 50 -3.59 -9.13 -8.33
C ARG A 50 -2.68 -7.91 -8.42
N CYS A 51 -3.13 -6.78 -7.88
CA CYS A 51 -2.42 -5.52 -7.99
C CYS A 51 -1.05 -5.55 -7.28
N PHE A 52 -0.99 -5.83 -5.96
CA PHE A 52 0.32 -5.87 -5.28
C PHE A 52 1.16 -7.10 -5.64
N GLU A 53 0.54 -8.21 -6.04
CA GLU A 53 1.23 -9.39 -6.57
C GLU A 53 1.82 -9.14 -7.98
N SER A 54 1.58 -7.97 -8.56
CA SER A 54 2.11 -7.52 -9.87
C SER A 54 3.01 -6.28 -9.83
N PHE A 55 3.35 -5.75 -8.65
CA PHE A 55 4.26 -4.60 -8.45
C PHE A 55 5.69 -4.76 -8.99
N GLY A 56 6.14 -5.98 -9.22
CA GLY A 56 7.55 -6.32 -9.35
C GLY A 56 8.14 -6.79 -8.03
N GLU A 57 9.15 -7.65 -8.13
CA GLU A 57 9.72 -8.38 -6.99
C GLU A 57 10.35 -7.45 -5.95
N ASP A 58 11.16 -6.48 -6.39
CA ASP A 58 11.83 -5.52 -5.51
C ASP A 58 10.83 -4.75 -4.65
N LEU A 59 9.75 -4.27 -5.29
CA LEU A 59 8.74 -3.49 -4.61
C LEU A 59 7.89 -4.34 -3.66
N TYR A 60 7.55 -5.57 -4.05
CA TYR A 60 6.83 -6.51 -3.19
C TYR A 60 7.62 -6.90 -1.94
N ASN A 61 8.94 -7.03 -2.07
CA ASN A 61 9.83 -7.43 -0.97
C ASN A 61 10.21 -6.25 -0.06
N THR A 62 10.26 -5.02 -0.58
CA THR A 62 10.62 -3.82 0.19
C THR A 62 9.46 -3.30 1.03
N LEU A 63 8.23 -3.37 0.53
CA LEU A 63 7.07 -2.83 1.22
C LEU A 63 6.54 -3.76 2.32
N GLY A 64 6.22 -3.17 3.47
CA GLY A 64 5.45 -3.80 4.52
C GLY A 64 4.06 -4.25 4.04
N PHE A 65 3.43 -5.16 4.79
CA PHE A 65 2.13 -5.73 4.41
C PHE A 65 1.05 -4.67 4.17
N TYR A 66 0.84 -3.74 5.10
CA TYR A 66 -0.15 -2.67 4.95
C TYR A 66 0.24 -1.61 3.92
N GLU A 67 1.54 -1.40 3.69
CA GLU A 67 2.02 -0.48 2.66
C GLU A 67 1.73 -1.02 1.26
N ARG A 68 1.94 -2.32 1.03
CA ARG A 68 1.53 -2.99 -0.23
C ARG A 68 0.04 -2.82 -0.50
N ARG A 69 -0.79 -2.95 0.53
CA ARG A 69 -2.24 -2.77 0.40
C ARG A 69 -2.62 -1.34 0.06
N ALA A 70 -2.01 -0.34 0.73
CA ALA A 70 -2.28 1.06 0.47
C ALA A 70 -1.89 1.43 -0.98
N GLU A 71 -0.70 1.03 -1.41
CA GLU A 71 -0.22 1.26 -2.78
C GLU A 71 -1.12 0.55 -3.82
N ALA A 72 -1.57 -0.67 -3.53
CA ALA A 72 -2.42 -1.42 -4.45
C ALA A 72 -3.79 -0.78 -4.58
N LEU A 73 -4.30 -0.20 -3.49
CA LEU A 73 -5.55 0.53 -3.52
C LEU A 73 -5.43 1.80 -4.38
N THR A 74 -4.32 2.54 -4.26
CA THR A 74 -4.02 3.69 -5.12
C THR A 74 -3.99 3.30 -6.59
N VAL A 75 -3.24 2.24 -6.96
CA VAL A 75 -3.20 1.76 -8.35
C VAL A 75 -4.59 1.32 -8.83
N LEU A 76 -5.31 0.52 -8.04
CA LEU A 76 -6.60 -0.03 -8.46
C LEU A 76 -7.68 1.03 -8.63
N LEU A 77 -7.71 2.06 -7.78
CA LEU A 77 -8.66 3.17 -7.91
C LEU A 77 -8.37 4.02 -9.16
N ASP A 78 -7.08 4.17 -9.51
CA ASP A 78 -6.64 4.87 -10.72
C ASP A 78 -6.98 4.06 -11.98
N GLU A 79 -6.67 2.75 -12.00
CA GLU A 79 -7.06 1.83 -13.08
C GLU A 79 -8.57 1.84 -13.36
N LYS A 80 -9.39 2.03 -12.32
CA LYS A 80 -10.85 2.11 -12.42
C LYS A 80 -11.37 3.52 -12.73
N GLY A 81 -10.50 4.52 -12.82
CA GLY A 81 -10.88 5.92 -13.06
C GLY A 81 -11.71 6.55 -11.94
N LEU A 82 -11.63 6.01 -10.72
CA LEU A 82 -12.39 6.51 -9.56
C LEU A 82 -11.67 7.67 -8.88
N ILE A 83 -10.36 7.54 -8.71
CA ILE A 83 -9.46 8.56 -8.16
C ILE A 83 -8.11 8.38 -8.83
N SER A 84 -7.53 9.44 -9.40
CA SER A 84 -6.21 9.31 -10.04
C SER A 84 -5.08 9.28 -9.02
N ARG A 85 -3.94 8.67 -9.39
CA ARG A 85 -2.72 8.77 -8.57
C ARG A 85 -2.28 10.21 -8.37
N ALA A 86 -2.44 11.07 -9.38
CA ALA A 86 -2.10 12.48 -9.30
C ALA A 86 -2.92 13.18 -8.21
N ASP A 87 -4.24 12.96 -8.17
CA ASP A 87 -5.11 13.56 -7.14
C ASP A 87 -4.69 13.15 -5.72
N ILE A 88 -4.31 11.89 -5.54
CA ILE A 88 -3.81 11.36 -4.27
C ILE A 88 -2.50 12.05 -3.89
N GLN A 89 -1.55 12.14 -4.83
CA GLN A 89 -0.25 12.78 -4.60
C GLN A 89 -0.38 14.27 -4.29
N ASP A 90 -1.23 14.98 -5.02
CA ASP A 90 -1.52 16.40 -4.78
C ASP A 90 -2.11 16.61 -3.39
N ARG A 91 -3.04 15.73 -2.97
CA ARG A 91 -3.58 15.77 -1.61
C ARG A 91 -2.52 15.48 -0.55
N MET A 92 -1.63 14.52 -0.79
CA MET A 92 -0.51 14.20 0.10
C MET A 92 0.45 15.39 0.24
N LEU A 93 0.80 16.05 -0.88
CA LEU A 93 1.67 17.24 -0.87
C LEU A 93 1.02 18.39 -0.11
N ALA A 94 -0.28 18.67 -0.34
CA ALA A 94 -0.99 19.70 0.39
C ALA A 94 -1.02 19.45 1.91
N MET A 95 -1.20 18.18 2.33
CA MET A 95 -1.15 17.80 3.74
C MET A 95 0.27 17.91 4.32
N ALA A 96 1.29 17.52 3.56
CA ALA A 96 2.69 17.60 3.99
C ALA A 96 3.13 19.06 4.17
N MET A 97 2.80 19.94 3.20
CA MET A 97 3.07 21.38 3.29
C MET A 97 2.41 22.00 4.52
N ALA A 98 1.15 21.66 4.81
CA ALA A 98 0.45 22.15 6.01
C ALA A 98 1.10 21.68 7.33
N GLN A 99 1.90 20.62 7.29
CA GLN A 99 2.63 20.06 8.43
C GLN A 99 4.10 20.50 8.47
N GLY A 100 4.56 21.32 7.52
CA GLY A 100 5.97 21.69 7.39
C GLY A 100 6.84 20.49 7.01
N ILE A 101 6.36 19.64 6.10
CA ILE A 101 7.00 18.41 5.68
C ILE A 101 7.12 18.41 4.15
N SER A 102 8.25 17.93 3.63
CA SER A 102 8.45 17.60 2.22
C SER A 102 8.32 16.09 2.00
N VAL A 103 7.81 15.71 0.83
CA VAL A 103 7.65 14.30 0.43
C VAL A 103 8.31 14.11 -0.92
N ASN A 104 9.20 13.13 -1.03
CA ASN A 104 9.77 12.71 -2.29
C ASN A 104 9.21 11.33 -2.67
N PHE A 105 8.35 11.30 -3.68
CA PHE A 105 7.71 10.05 -4.12
C PHE A 105 8.67 9.06 -4.80
N ALA A 106 9.74 9.56 -5.44
CA ALA A 106 10.71 8.71 -6.13
C ALA A 106 11.60 7.94 -5.14
N THR A 107 12.05 8.61 -4.08
CA THR A 107 12.88 8.01 -3.03
C THR A 107 12.07 7.48 -1.84
N ARG A 108 10.75 7.78 -1.80
CA ARG A 108 9.84 7.47 -0.69
C ARG A 108 10.33 8.02 0.65
N SER A 109 10.94 9.20 0.61
CA SER A 109 11.45 9.89 1.80
C SER A 109 10.54 11.04 2.21
N ILE A 110 10.56 11.32 3.51
CA ILE A 110 9.81 12.39 4.16
C ILE A 110 10.81 13.19 5.00
N GLU A 111 10.87 14.51 4.81
CA GLU A 111 11.78 15.41 5.52
C GLU A 111 11.01 16.58 6.12
N ARG A 112 11.47 17.10 7.26
CA ARG A 112 10.87 18.29 7.86
C ARG A 112 11.47 19.53 7.18
N LEU A 113 10.61 20.45 6.78
CA LEU A 113 11.01 21.78 6.31
C LEU A 113 11.43 22.59 7.53
N GLU A 114 12.67 23.07 7.53
CA GLU A 114 13.20 24.01 8.54
C GLU A 114 12.45 25.35 8.52
#